data_AF-A0A2V3TRG5-F1
#
_entry.id   AF-A0A2V3TRG5-F1
#
_cell.length_a   1.000
_cell.length_b   1.000
_cell.length_c   1.000
_cell.angle_alpha   90.00
_cell.angle_beta   90.00
_cell.angle_gamma   90.00
#
_symmetry.space_group_name_H-M   'P 1'
#
loop_
_entity.id
_entity.type
_entity.pdbx_description
1 polymer ?
#
loop_
_entity_poly.entity_id
_entity_poly.type
_entity_poly.pdbx_seq_one_letter_code
_entity_poly.pdbx_strand_id
1 'polypeptide(L)'
;LLDRRLQHPTTPLGPQRHPAIPEAEQPSWKRHLAGAFNKFVIPFEGGEGGEAYGRWGEVFSWQHDLRWDETERHINGRAAENTLRLATLRAISRNPAAPAVAVDDIEWGFAIVHRSIAIISDGISRHMAASPAEALRNAVKEALRDKPNGLAYSLLLQRQGIRKADNRLLKDALRWLLDAQEIIDVSGNHEPGKGSRFRLRE
;
A
#
# COMPACT_ATOMS: atom_id res chain seq x y z
N LEU A 1 11.34 -8.27 -70.71
CA LEU A 1 12.52 -7.87 -69.90
C LEU A 1 12.00 -7.31 -68.59
N LEU A 2 12.35 -7.99 -67.48
CA LEU A 2 12.34 -7.64 -66.04
C LEU A 2 11.46 -6.44 -65.58
N ASP A 3 10.69 -6.50 -64.51
CA ASP A 3 11.11 -6.94 -63.17
C ASP A 3 9.89 -7.14 -62.25
N ARG A 4 9.79 -8.32 -61.63
CA ARG A 4 8.80 -8.65 -60.60
C ARG A 4 9.38 -8.24 -59.24
N ARG A 5 8.93 -7.12 -58.67
CA ARG A 5 9.17 -6.86 -57.24
C ARG A 5 8.13 -7.58 -56.38
N LEU A 6 8.64 -8.59 -55.69
CA LEU A 6 7.99 -9.40 -54.67
C LEU A 6 7.45 -8.51 -53.53
N GLN A 7 6.13 -8.56 -53.32
CA GLN A 7 5.54 -8.21 -52.03
C GLN A 7 5.68 -9.44 -51.13
N HIS A 8 6.54 -9.36 -50.11
CA HIS A 8 6.56 -10.36 -49.04
C HIS A 8 5.53 -9.97 -47.97
N PRO A 9 4.58 -10.84 -47.60
CA PRO A 9 3.80 -10.66 -46.40
C PRO A 9 4.66 -11.04 -45.18
N THR A 10 4.91 -10.08 -44.29
CA THR A 10 5.53 -10.32 -42.99
C THR A 10 4.49 -10.88 -42.01
N THR A 11 4.42 -12.21 -41.91
CA THR A 11 3.72 -12.89 -40.81
C THR A 11 4.57 -12.82 -39.54
N PRO A 12 4.04 -12.45 -38.37
CA PRO A 12 4.80 -12.53 -37.12
C PRO A 12 4.98 -14.01 -36.74
N LEU A 13 6.23 -14.41 -36.54
CA LEU A 13 6.57 -15.72 -35.96
C LEU A 13 6.07 -15.76 -34.51
N GLY A 14 4.98 -16.48 -34.27
CA GLY A 14 4.58 -16.88 -32.93
C GLY A 14 5.65 -17.78 -32.29
N PRO A 15 5.67 -17.92 -30.95
CA PRO A 15 6.66 -18.76 -30.28
C PRO A 15 6.54 -20.20 -30.77
N GLN A 16 7.61 -20.72 -31.38
CA GLN A 16 7.67 -22.13 -31.74
C GLN A 16 7.57 -22.96 -30.46
N ARG A 17 6.47 -23.71 -30.32
CA ARG A 17 6.36 -24.72 -29.26
C ARG A 17 7.31 -25.86 -29.62
N HIS A 18 8.44 -25.93 -28.92
CA HIS A 18 9.25 -27.14 -28.94
C HIS A 18 8.40 -28.33 -28.48
N PRO A 19 8.53 -29.51 -29.10
CA PRO A 19 7.87 -30.71 -28.62
C PRO A 19 8.32 -31.00 -27.18
N ALA A 20 7.38 -31.39 -26.32
CA ALA A 20 7.70 -31.79 -24.97
C ALA A 20 8.69 -32.97 -25.01
N ILE A 21 9.79 -32.85 -24.26
CA ILE A 21 10.77 -33.92 -24.12
C ILE A 21 10.05 -35.15 -23.53
N PRO A 22 10.14 -36.35 -24.17
CA PRO A 22 9.54 -37.56 -23.64
C PRO A 22 9.95 -37.80 -22.18
N GLU A 23 9.03 -38.29 -21.35
CA GLU A 23 9.25 -38.47 -19.90
C GLU A 23 10.47 -39.34 -19.57
N ALA A 24 10.84 -40.25 -20.48
CA ALA A 24 12.04 -41.08 -20.43
C ALA A 24 13.36 -40.29 -20.52
N GLU A 25 13.35 -39.10 -21.13
CA GLU A 25 14.52 -38.24 -21.36
C GLU A 25 14.55 -37.01 -20.43
N GLN A 26 13.57 -36.87 -19.53
CA GLN A 26 13.60 -35.78 -18.57
C GLN A 26 14.73 -35.97 -17.54
N PRO A 27 15.48 -34.90 -17.21
CA PRO A 27 16.53 -34.95 -16.21
C PRO A 27 16.04 -35.54 -14.89
N SER A 28 16.85 -36.38 -14.24
CA SER A 28 16.47 -37.10 -13.00
C SER A 28 15.93 -36.17 -11.90
N TRP A 29 16.40 -34.93 -11.84
CA TRP A 29 15.90 -33.92 -10.89
C TRP A 29 14.42 -33.58 -11.08
N LYS A 30 13.85 -33.69 -12.29
CA LYS A 30 12.40 -33.49 -12.51
C LYS A 30 11.56 -34.65 -11.98
N ARG A 31 12.07 -35.88 -12.03
CA ARG A 31 11.39 -37.07 -11.47
C ARG A 31 11.31 -37.01 -9.93
N HIS A 32 12.26 -36.33 -9.29
CA HIS A 32 12.28 -36.13 -7.84
C HIS A 32 11.33 -35.04 -7.33
N LEU A 33 10.81 -34.15 -8.20
CA LEU A 33 9.93 -33.05 -7.78
C LEU A 33 8.43 -33.43 -7.81
N ALA A 34 8.07 -34.57 -8.40
CA ALA A 34 6.69 -35.05 -8.49
C ALA A 34 6.20 -35.77 -7.21
N GLY A 35 7.09 -36.02 -6.25
CA GLY A 35 6.75 -36.60 -4.94
C GLY A 35 6.76 -35.53 -3.87
N ALA A 36 5.57 -35.09 -3.45
CA ALA A 36 5.27 -34.38 -2.20
C ALA A 36 6.46 -33.74 -1.47
N PHE A 37 6.74 -32.46 -1.77
CA PHE A 37 7.30 -31.60 -0.72
C PHE A 37 6.24 -31.54 0.38
N ASN A 38 6.36 -32.38 1.41
CA ASN A 38 5.73 -32.10 2.68
C ASN A 38 6.17 -30.68 3.04
N LYS A 39 5.23 -29.73 3.01
CA LYS A 39 5.50 -28.33 3.33
C LYS A 39 6.04 -28.33 4.75
N PHE A 40 7.36 -28.18 4.89
CA PHE A 40 7.98 -28.09 6.19
C PHE A 40 7.52 -26.77 6.81
N VAL A 41 6.71 -26.87 7.86
CA VAL A 41 6.18 -25.73 8.61
C VAL A 41 6.96 -25.64 9.90
N ILE A 42 7.53 -24.46 10.17
CA ILE A 42 8.19 -24.19 11.45
C ILE A 42 7.11 -24.12 12.53
N PRO A 43 7.20 -24.94 13.60
CA PRO A 43 6.19 -24.93 14.65
C PRO A 43 6.27 -23.65 15.48
N PHE A 44 5.17 -23.30 16.12
CA PHE A 44 5.17 -22.36 17.23
C PHE A 44 5.77 -23.02 18.47
N GLU A 45 6.51 -22.26 19.26
CA GLU A 45 6.90 -22.68 20.60
C GLU A 45 5.63 -22.87 21.46
N GLY A 46 5.50 -24.04 22.09
CA GLY A 46 4.28 -24.43 22.80
C GLY A 46 3.12 -24.88 21.88
N GLY A 47 3.33 -24.97 20.56
CA GLY A 47 2.30 -25.37 19.60
C GLY A 47 1.15 -24.36 19.49
N GLU A 48 -0.02 -24.81 19.01
CA GLU A 48 -1.20 -23.94 18.82
C GLU A 48 -1.82 -23.44 20.13
N GLY A 49 -1.49 -24.07 21.27
CA GLY A 49 -1.87 -23.59 22.61
C GLY A 49 -0.83 -22.67 23.24
N GLY A 50 0.30 -22.44 22.58
CA GLY A 50 1.42 -21.65 23.10
C GLY A 50 1.21 -20.15 22.95
N GLU A 51 1.93 -19.38 23.75
CA GLU A 51 1.87 -17.91 23.74
C GLU A 51 2.21 -17.32 22.37
N ALA A 52 3.14 -17.93 21.62
CA ALA A 52 3.53 -17.47 20.30
C ALA A 52 2.37 -17.56 19.29
N TYR A 53 1.59 -18.65 19.34
CA TYR A 53 0.40 -18.79 18.52
C TYR A 53 -0.69 -17.80 18.95
N GLY A 54 -0.89 -17.62 20.26
CA GLY A 54 -1.83 -16.64 20.81
C GLY A 54 -1.51 -15.22 20.35
N ARG A 55 -0.24 -14.80 20.47
CA ARG A 55 0.22 -13.48 20.02
C ARG A 55 0.05 -13.28 18.52
N TRP A 56 0.32 -14.29 17.70
CA TRP A 56 0.03 -14.24 16.27
C TRP A 56 -1.48 -14.13 16.00
N GLY A 57 -2.31 -14.84 16.77
CA GLY A 57 -3.76 -14.74 16.74
C GLY A 57 -4.28 -13.32 17.00
N GLU A 58 -3.67 -12.60 17.95
CA GLU A 58 -3.99 -11.18 18.18
C GLU A 58 -3.68 -10.30 16.96
N VAL A 59 -2.54 -10.53 16.28
CA VAL A 59 -2.21 -9.83 15.04
C VAL A 59 -3.21 -10.17 13.94
N PHE A 60 -3.64 -11.42 13.86
CA PHE A 60 -4.69 -11.87 12.94
C PHE A 60 -6.04 -11.20 13.25
N SER A 61 -6.42 -11.06 14.51
CA SER A 61 -7.62 -10.30 14.89
C SER A 61 -7.47 -8.82 14.57
N TRP A 62 -6.33 -8.21 14.87
CA TRP A 62 -6.04 -6.81 14.57
C TRP A 62 -6.17 -6.51 13.07
N GLN A 63 -5.65 -7.35 12.17
CA GLN A 63 -5.75 -7.08 10.73
C GLN A 63 -7.20 -7.10 10.20
N HIS A 64 -8.12 -7.73 10.93
CA HIS A 64 -9.54 -7.84 10.59
C HIS A 64 -10.43 -6.99 11.51
N ASP A 65 -9.89 -6.00 12.24
CA ASP A 65 -10.72 -5.12 13.06
C ASP A 65 -11.80 -4.45 12.19
N LEU A 66 -13.06 -4.56 12.62
CA LEU A 66 -14.22 -4.02 11.90
C LEU A 66 -14.23 -2.50 11.83
N ARG A 67 -13.42 -1.84 12.67
CA ARG A 67 -13.24 -0.38 12.65
C ARG A 67 -12.42 0.11 11.47
N TRP A 68 -11.68 -0.77 10.78
CA TRP A 68 -10.92 -0.39 9.60
C TRP A 68 -11.82 0.04 8.46
N ASP A 69 -11.49 1.18 7.85
CA ASP A 69 -12.11 1.61 6.60
C ASP A 69 -11.67 0.73 5.42
N GLU A 70 -12.19 1.01 4.22
CA GLU A 70 -11.85 0.24 3.02
C GLU A 70 -10.35 0.29 2.68
N THR A 71 -9.73 1.47 2.80
CA THR A 71 -8.31 1.66 2.52
C THR A 71 -7.46 0.93 3.54
N GLU A 72 -7.77 1.09 4.82
CA GLU A 72 -7.09 0.41 5.93
C GLU A 72 -7.19 -1.11 5.80
N ARG A 73 -8.35 -1.65 5.43
CA ARG A 73 -8.52 -3.10 5.18
C ARG A 73 -7.58 -3.60 4.08
N HIS A 74 -7.42 -2.85 2.99
CA HIS A 74 -6.51 -3.24 1.90
C HIS A 74 -5.04 -3.20 2.32
N ILE A 75 -4.65 -2.24 3.16
CA ILE A 75 -3.27 -2.12 3.64
C ILE A 75 -2.98 -3.18 4.71
N ASN A 76 -3.90 -3.36 5.66
CA ASN A 76 -3.72 -4.19 6.86
C ASN A 76 -3.92 -5.69 6.58
N GLY A 77 -4.68 -6.07 5.55
CA GLY A 77 -5.18 -7.43 5.34
C GLY A 77 -4.15 -8.55 5.17
N ARG A 78 -2.85 -8.22 5.12
CA ARG A 78 -1.74 -9.18 5.05
C ARG A 78 -0.75 -9.09 6.21
N ALA A 79 -1.10 -8.37 7.28
CA ALA A 79 -0.19 -8.13 8.37
C ALA A 79 0.20 -9.41 9.13
N ALA A 80 -0.76 -10.28 9.44
CA ALA A 80 -0.50 -11.53 10.17
C ALA A 80 0.33 -12.51 9.32
N GLU A 81 0.06 -12.59 8.02
CA GLU A 81 0.83 -13.40 7.09
C GLU A 81 2.29 -12.92 7.01
N ASN A 82 2.50 -11.61 6.78
CA ASN A 82 3.83 -11.03 6.69
C ASN A 82 4.59 -11.10 8.01
N THR A 83 3.89 -10.92 9.14
CA THR A 83 4.44 -11.08 10.48
C THR A 83 4.97 -12.49 10.68
N LEU A 84 4.17 -13.52 10.35
CA LEU A 84 4.58 -14.90 10.50
C LEU A 84 5.75 -15.28 9.59
N ARG A 85 5.80 -14.74 8.36
CA ARG A 85 6.93 -14.93 7.44
C ARG A 85 8.24 -14.39 8.05
N LEU A 86 8.22 -13.17 8.60
CA LEU A 86 9.39 -12.57 9.25
C LEU A 86 9.79 -13.31 10.52
N ALA A 87 8.81 -13.66 11.36
CA ALA A 87 9.04 -14.43 12.58
C ALA A 87 9.68 -15.79 12.29
N THR A 88 9.21 -16.47 11.24
CA THR A 88 9.76 -17.75 10.77
C THR A 88 11.22 -17.61 10.34
N LEU A 89 11.55 -16.57 9.56
CA LEU A 89 12.94 -16.30 9.17
C LEU A 89 13.83 -16.05 10.38
N ARG A 90 13.34 -15.30 11.37
CA ARG A 90 14.08 -15.02 12.60
C ARG A 90 14.30 -16.30 13.42
N ALA A 91 13.28 -17.13 13.59
CA ALA A 91 13.36 -18.41 14.29
C ALA A 91 14.42 -19.34 13.66
N ILE A 92 14.42 -19.50 12.34
CA ILE A 92 15.44 -20.25 11.58
C ILE A 92 16.83 -19.66 11.80
N SER A 93 16.95 -18.33 11.78
CA SER A 93 18.25 -17.67 11.96
C SER A 93 18.82 -17.85 13.38
N ARG A 94 17.97 -17.96 14.41
CA ARG A 94 18.39 -18.16 15.80
C ARG A 94 18.82 -19.60 16.08
N ASN A 95 18.06 -20.58 15.58
CA ASN A 95 18.37 -22.00 15.76
C ASN A 95 18.02 -22.80 14.49
N PRO A 96 18.94 -22.91 13.52
CA PRO A 96 18.66 -23.58 12.26
C PRO A 96 18.50 -25.10 12.41
N ALA A 97 19.04 -25.72 13.47
CA ALA A 97 18.95 -27.16 13.69
C ALA A 97 17.59 -27.59 14.25
N ALA A 98 16.93 -26.72 15.03
CA ALA A 98 15.61 -26.97 15.61
C ALA A 98 14.83 -25.65 15.76
N PRO A 99 14.37 -25.06 14.65
CA PRO A 99 13.66 -23.78 14.69
C PRO A 99 12.26 -23.94 15.30
N ALA A 100 11.90 -22.99 16.16
CA ALA A 100 10.54 -22.81 16.67
C ALA A 100 10.25 -21.31 16.79
N VAL A 101 9.05 -20.89 16.38
CA VAL A 101 8.62 -19.49 16.43
C VAL A 101 8.25 -19.14 17.86
N ALA A 102 9.04 -18.27 18.49
CA ALA A 102 8.79 -17.75 19.83
C ALA A 102 7.91 -16.49 19.78
N VAL A 103 7.38 -16.07 20.94
CA VAL A 103 6.61 -14.81 21.09
C VAL A 103 7.42 -13.62 20.58
N ASP A 104 8.68 -13.51 21.01
CA ASP A 104 9.59 -12.44 20.59
C ASP A 104 9.76 -12.36 19.06
N ASP A 105 9.71 -13.50 18.36
CA ASP A 105 9.81 -13.54 16.90
C ASP A 105 8.56 -12.90 16.26
N ILE A 106 7.37 -13.17 16.82
CA ILE A 106 6.10 -12.56 16.41
C ILE A 106 6.09 -11.06 16.68
N GLU A 107 6.48 -10.63 17.88
CA GLU A 107 6.47 -9.22 18.25
C GLU A 107 7.41 -8.40 17.37
N TRP A 108 8.62 -8.92 17.13
CA TRP A 108 9.57 -8.30 16.22
C TRP A 108 9.06 -8.26 14.78
N GLY A 109 8.49 -9.36 14.28
CA GLY A 109 7.90 -9.42 12.95
C GLY A 109 6.77 -8.40 12.78
N PHE A 110 5.90 -8.31 13.79
CA PHE A 110 4.80 -7.36 13.79
C PHE A 110 5.28 -5.91 13.88
N ALA A 111 6.29 -5.60 14.69
CA ALA A 111 6.84 -4.26 14.78
C ALA A 111 7.34 -3.73 13.42
N ILE A 112 8.00 -4.59 12.63
CA ILE A 112 8.46 -4.24 11.28
C ILE A 112 7.28 -4.03 10.33
N VAL A 113 6.35 -4.99 10.30
CA VAL A 113 5.17 -4.93 9.43
C VAL A 113 4.31 -3.71 9.75
N HIS A 114 4.04 -3.48 11.03
CA HIS A 114 3.25 -2.35 11.51
C HIS A 114 3.91 -1.02 11.13
N ARG A 115 5.25 -0.91 11.25
CA ARG A 115 5.96 0.31 10.82
C ARG A 115 5.86 0.51 9.30
N SER A 116 5.96 -0.56 8.51
CA SER A 116 5.79 -0.50 7.05
C SER A 116 4.38 -0.04 6.67
N ILE A 117 3.35 -0.59 7.33
CA ILE A 117 1.95 -0.19 7.15
C ILE A 117 1.77 1.29 7.46
N ALA A 118 2.33 1.78 8.58
CA ALA A 118 2.22 3.18 8.95
C ALA A 118 2.83 4.12 7.89
N ILE A 119 3.99 3.76 7.32
CA ILE A 119 4.63 4.54 6.26
C ILE A 119 3.79 4.55 4.98
N ILE A 120 3.23 3.40 4.59
CA ILE A 120 2.38 3.29 3.40
C ILE A 120 1.09 4.09 3.59
N SER A 121 0.42 3.93 4.74
CA SER A 121 -0.82 4.65 5.06
C SER A 121 -0.62 6.16 5.03
N ASP A 122 0.49 6.62 5.60
CA ASP A 122 0.90 8.03 5.54
C ASP A 122 1.11 8.49 4.09
N GLY A 123 1.82 7.71 3.27
CA GLY A 123 2.02 8.01 1.85
C GLY A 123 0.71 8.06 1.04
N ILE A 124 -0.22 7.14 1.30
CA ILE A 124 -1.54 7.11 0.67
C ILE A 124 -2.31 8.37 1.05
N SER A 125 -2.42 8.68 2.34
CA SER A 125 -3.15 9.87 2.82
C SER A 125 -2.59 11.19 2.26
N ARG A 126 -1.27 11.26 2.01
CA ARG A 126 -0.59 12.48 1.55
C ARG A 126 -0.54 12.63 0.05
N HIS A 127 -0.49 11.51 -0.69
CA HIS A 127 -0.10 11.54 -2.10
C HIS A 127 -1.01 10.76 -3.03
N MET A 128 -1.81 9.82 -2.52
CA MET A 128 -2.84 9.21 -3.35
C MET A 128 -4.03 10.16 -3.46
N ALA A 129 -4.42 10.38 -4.70
CA ALA A 129 -5.65 11.05 -5.06
C ALA A 129 -6.25 10.26 -6.21
N ALA A 130 -7.50 9.82 -6.05
CA ALA A 130 -8.23 9.11 -7.09
C ALA A 130 -8.65 10.06 -8.23
N SER A 131 -8.55 11.37 -8.03
CA SER A 131 -8.87 12.38 -9.05
C SER A 131 -8.04 13.67 -8.91
N PRO A 132 -7.92 14.48 -9.98
CA PRO A 132 -7.31 15.82 -9.88
C PRO A 132 -7.99 16.74 -8.85
N ALA A 133 -9.31 16.61 -8.67
CA ALA A 133 -10.05 17.39 -7.68
C ALA A 133 -9.66 17.01 -6.24
N GLU A 134 -9.51 15.72 -5.99
CA GLU A 134 -9.02 15.21 -4.70
C GLU A 134 -7.57 15.60 -4.45
N ALA A 135 -6.71 15.54 -5.48
CA ALA A 135 -5.32 15.98 -5.38
C ALA A 135 -5.23 17.46 -4.97
N LEU A 136 -6.11 18.30 -5.52
CA LEU A 136 -6.18 19.71 -5.16
C LEU A 136 -6.64 19.90 -3.70
N ARG A 137 -7.65 19.15 -3.25
CA ARG A 137 -8.09 19.18 -1.83
C ARG A 137 -6.99 18.72 -0.88
N ASN A 138 -6.27 17.66 -1.21
CA ASN A 138 -5.15 17.17 -0.40
C ASN A 138 -4.01 18.19 -0.36
N ALA A 139 -3.69 18.86 -1.48
CA ALA A 139 -2.72 19.95 -1.51
C ALA A 139 -3.14 21.15 -0.64
N VAL A 140 -4.44 21.48 -0.60
CA VAL A 140 -4.97 22.50 0.32
C VAL A 140 -4.75 22.08 1.77
N LYS A 141 -5.12 20.86 2.16
CA LYS A 141 -4.93 20.36 3.53
C LYS A 141 -3.47 20.36 3.95
N GLU A 142 -2.57 19.92 3.06
CA GLU A 142 -1.13 19.93 3.31
C GLU A 142 -0.59 21.34 3.55
N ALA A 143 -1.02 22.31 2.73
CA ALA A 143 -0.63 23.71 2.90
C ALA A 143 -1.07 24.31 4.24
N LEU A 144 -2.11 23.75 4.87
CA LEU A 144 -2.69 24.20 6.13
C LEU A 144 -2.17 23.45 7.37
N ARG A 145 -1.53 22.28 7.19
CA ARG A 145 -1.13 21.37 8.28
C ARG A 145 -0.37 22.05 9.42
N ASP A 146 0.62 22.87 9.09
CA ASP A 146 1.45 23.58 10.08
C ASP A 146 1.09 25.08 10.19
N LYS A 147 -0.20 25.41 10.06
CA LYS A 147 -0.72 26.78 10.09
C LYS A 147 -1.89 26.90 11.08
N PRO A 148 -1.63 26.86 12.40
CA PRO A 148 -2.69 26.89 13.42
C PRO A 148 -3.52 28.18 13.37
N ASN A 149 -2.89 29.31 13.01
CA ASN A 149 -3.57 30.60 12.83
C ASN A 149 -4.21 30.78 11.44
N GLY A 150 -4.17 29.73 10.63
CA GLY A 150 -4.62 29.71 9.24
C GLY A 150 -3.67 30.35 8.23
N LEU A 151 -3.99 30.13 6.97
CA LEU A 151 -3.26 30.60 5.81
C LEU A 151 -4.18 31.47 4.94
N ALA A 152 -3.72 32.66 4.57
CA ALA A 152 -4.46 33.56 3.71
C ALA A 152 -4.62 32.98 2.29
N TYR A 153 -5.75 33.27 1.64
CA TYR A 153 -6.05 32.80 0.27
C TYR A 153 -4.95 33.15 -0.75
N SER A 154 -4.39 34.35 -0.66
CA SER A 154 -3.28 34.79 -1.53
C SER A 154 -2.02 33.95 -1.36
N LEU A 155 -1.72 33.50 -0.14
CA LEU A 155 -0.57 32.64 0.15
C LEU A 155 -0.87 31.18 -0.23
N LEU A 156 -2.13 30.75 -0.13
CA LEU A 156 -2.58 29.43 -0.57
C LEU A 156 -2.36 29.25 -2.08
N LEU A 157 -2.68 30.26 -2.88
CA LEU A 157 -2.45 30.28 -4.33
C LEU A 157 -0.99 30.08 -4.73
N GLN A 158 -0.03 30.35 -3.84
CA GLN A 158 1.40 30.20 -4.11
C GLN A 158 1.92 28.80 -3.79
N ARG A 159 1.12 27.94 -3.15
CA ARG A 159 1.56 26.63 -2.66
C ARG A 159 1.70 25.62 -3.78
N GLN A 160 2.63 24.69 -3.59
CA GLN A 160 2.81 23.55 -4.49
C GLN A 160 1.51 22.73 -4.56
N GLY A 161 1.18 22.21 -5.74
CA GLY A 161 -0.10 21.55 -6.01
C GLY A 161 -1.27 22.51 -6.26
N ILE A 162 -1.23 23.73 -5.72
CA ILE A 162 -2.31 24.74 -5.85
C ILE A 162 -1.99 25.77 -6.94
N ARG A 163 -0.73 26.23 -7.04
CA ARG A 163 -0.33 27.32 -7.95
C ARG A 163 -0.62 27.13 -9.44
N LYS A 164 -0.91 25.89 -9.87
CA LYS A 164 -1.25 25.55 -11.25
C LYS A 164 -2.74 25.29 -11.46
N ALA A 165 -3.53 25.27 -10.39
CA ALA A 165 -4.96 25.03 -10.46
C ALA A 165 -5.68 26.29 -10.95
N ASP A 166 -6.74 26.07 -11.72
CA ASP A 166 -7.66 27.15 -12.06
C ASP A 166 -8.38 27.68 -10.80
N ASN A 167 -8.67 28.99 -10.78
CA ASN A 167 -9.24 29.67 -9.62
C ASN A 167 -10.64 29.12 -9.27
N ARG A 168 -11.43 28.74 -10.28
CA ARG A 168 -12.75 28.11 -10.05
C ARG A 168 -12.59 26.76 -9.37
N LEU A 169 -11.67 25.93 -9.86
CA LEU A 169 -11.41 24.61 -9.26
C LEU A 169 -10.92 24.72 -7.81
N LEU A 170 -10.10 25.72 -7.49
CA LEU A 170 -9.67 25.96 -6.10
C LEU A 170 -10.85 26.39 -5.22
N LYS A 171 -11.72 27.28 -5.69
CA LYS A 171 -12.91 27.69 -4.96
C LYS A 171 -13.86 26.52 -4.71
N ASP A 172 -14.08 25.68 -5.72
CA ASP A 172 -14.90 24.47 -5.60
C ASP A 172 -14.30 23.50 -4.58
N ALA A 173 -12.97 23.32 -4.60
CA ALA A 173 -12.26 22.49 -3.62
C ALA A 173 -12.36 23.04 -2.19
N LEU A 174 -12.20 24.36 -2.00
CA LEU A 174 -12.36 25.02 -0.69
C LEU A 174 -13.79 24.93 -0.17
N ARG A 175 -14.78 25.14 -1.04
CA ARG A 175 -16.20 25.02 -0.69
C ARG A 175 -16.50 23.60 -0.24
N TRP A 176 -16.06 22.61 -1.00
CA TRP A 176 -16.21 21.20 -0.63
C TRP A 176 -15.59 20.91 0.75
N LEU A 177 -14.37 21.38 1.02
CA LEU A 177 -13.68 21.16 2.30
C LEU A 177 -14.37 21.87 3.48
N LEU A 178 -14.95 23.04 3.26
CA LEU A 178 -15.76 23.76 4.26
C LEU A 178 -17.06 23.00 4.55
N ASP A 179 -17.75 22.55 3.50
CA ASP A 179 -19.00 21.79 3.60
C ASP A 179 -18.77 20.43 4.29
N ALA A 180 -17.65 19.76 3.98
CA ALA A 180 -17.18 18.53 4.63
C ALA A 180 -16.62 18.78 6.04
N GLN A 181 -16.54 20.03 6.48
CA GLN A 181 -16.04 20.43 7.79
C GLN A 181 -14.57 20.06 8.07
N GLU A 182 -13.75 19.81 7.04
CA GLU A 182 -12.32 19.51 7.19
C GLU A 182 -11.47 20.78 7.39
N ILE A 183 -11.98 21.94 6.97
CA ILE A 183 -11.35 23.25 7.18
C ILE A 183 -12.38 24.25 7.71
N ILE A 184 -11.89 25.38 8.24
CA ILE A 184 -12.73 26.52 8.63
C ILE A 184 -12.18 27.83 8.05
N ASP A 185 -13.09 28.75 7.69
CA ASP A 185 -12.76 30.14 7.35
C ASP A 185 -12.72 30.98 8.65
N VAL A 186 -11.54 31.48 9.01
CA VAL A 186 -11.33 32.28 10.24
C VAL A 186 -11.58 33.79 10.04
N SER A 187 -11.91 34.18 8.82
CA SER A 187 -12.21 35.56 8.44
C SER A 187 -13.72 35.87 8.36
N GLY A 188 -14.58 34.85 8.49
CA GLY A 188 -16.04 35.04 8.54
C GLY A 188 -16.67 35.40 7.19
N ASN A 189 -16.00 35.11 6.07
CA ASN A 189 -16.56 35.36 4.74
C ASN A 189 -17.61 34.31 4.36
N HIS A 190 -18.65 34.72 3.63
CA HIS A 190 -19.71 33.80 3.17
C HIS A 190 -19.24 32.88 2.03
N GLU A 191 -18.28 33.33 1.22
CA GLU A 191 -17.69 32.54 0.13
C GLU A 191 -16.15 32.54 0.21
N PRO A 192 -15.50 31.42 -0.15
CA PRO A 192 -14.06 31.32 -0.16
C PRO A 192 -13.45 32.19 -1.28
N GLY A 193 -12.49 33.06 -0.93
CA GLY A 193 -11.81 33.86 -1.93
C GLY A 193 -10.85 34.91 -1.38
N LYS A 194 -10.68 36.00 -2.13
CA LYS A 194 -9.79 37.10 -1.74
C LYS A 194 -10.25 37.69 -0.41
N GLY A 195 -9.33 37.77 0.55
CA GLY A 195 -9.63 38.20 1.92
C GLY A 195 -9.92 37.03 2.87
N SER A 196 -10.16 35.82 2.37
CA SER A 196 -10.33 34.64 3.20
C SER A 196 -9.02 34.14 3.81
N ARG A 197 -9.14 33.54 4.99
CA ARG A 197 -8.07 32.80 5.66
C ARG A 197 -8.64 31.48 6.17
N PHE A 198 -7.93 30.38 5.90
CA PHE A 198 -8.40 29.04 6.21
C PHE A 198 -7.45 28.34 7.17
N ARG A 199 -7.97 27.49 8.07
CA ARG A 199 -7.16 26.54 8.86
C ARG A 199 -7.83 25.16 8.86
N LEU A 200 -7.05 24.11 9.13
CA LEU A 200 -7.63 22.79 9.38
C LEU A 200 -8.52 22.84 10.63
N ARG A 201 -9.62 22.09 10.58
CA ARG A 201 -10.42 21.82 11.76
C ARG A 201 -9.73 20.73 12.57
N GLU A 202 -9.54 20.97 13.87
CA GLU A 202 -9.05 19.97 14.84
C GLU A 202 -10.14 18.96 15.19
#